data_AF-A0A1Z5IZ11-F1
#
_entry.id   AF-A0A1Z5IZ11-F1
#
_cell.length_a   1.000
_cell.length_b   1.000
_cell.length_c   1.000
_cell.angle_alpha   90.00
_cell.angle_beta   90.00
_cell.angle_gamma   90.00
#
_symmetry.space_group_name_H-M   'P 1'
#
loop_
_entity.id
_entity.type
_entity.pdbx_description
1 polymer ?
#
loop_
_entity_poly.entity_id
_entity_poly.type
_entity_poly.pdbx_seq_one_letter_code
_entity_poly.pdbx_strand_id
1 'polypeptide(L)'
;MTNETELLQLPDYSIEYTPTQIKIHNFEGLQRAVNAYAQRYANVIVTDDTEKSAKDSRAKLNKLSNALDEKRRDIHRDYNKPYDEFADTIKQLRSVLQNTIDPIDDGLKELDGQHREQRKEHVQALITEMAPNYGVSASDIEIDPKWLNKSTSKKAVTEGVAVVMKQVKQAQDKFKSDSHALTKYAEVNKVDAAPWIDQLKQGQDLDYLFKAIDNQVNLRKQKQKELEAQAAEAKTHQTTKGDTTIDTNTGEIAEHSVVLRITTTIEEMKLLKNYMDQRGIKYQRAGV
;
A
#
# COMPACT_ATOMS: atom_id res chain seq x y z
N MET A 1 2.24 13.89 46.55
CA MET A 1 3.43 13.17 46.99
C MET A 1 4.62 13.75 46.26
N THR A 2 5.47 14.46 46.97
CA THR A 2 6.74 14.99 46.46
C THR A 2 7.71 13.81 46.36
N ASN A 3 8.06 13.38 45.15
CA ASN A 3 9.19 12.47 44.97
C ASN A 3 10.45 13.31 45.16
N GLU A 4 10.91 13.42 46.40
CA GLU A 4 12.27 13.86 46.68
C GLU A 4 13.20 12.82 46.08
N THR A 5 13.90 13.18 45.01
CA THR A 5 15.08 12.46 44.52
C THR A 5 16.20 12.65 45.53
N GLU A 6 16.12 11.95 46.66
CA GLU A 6 17.31 11.68 47.46
C GLU A 6 18.24 10.80 46.63
N LEU A 7 19.42 11.31 46.31
CA LEU A 7 20.48 10.53 45.69
C LEU A 7 20.88 9.41 46.66
N LEU A 8 20.43 8.19 46.36
CA LEU A 8 20.87 6.99 47.07
C LEU A 8 22.40 6.88 46.92
N GLN A 9 23.12 7.05 48.02
CA GLN A 9 24.56 6.82 48.06
C GLN A 9 24.82 5.32 48.09
N LEU A 10 25.56 4.82 47.09
CA LEU A 10 26.07 3.45 47.12
C LEU A 10 27.15 3.33 48.20
N PRO A 11 27.27 2.18 48.88
CA PRO A 11 28.39 1.94 49.77
C PRO A 11 29.71 1.95 48.98
N ASP A 12 30.82 2.28 49.64
CA ASP A 12 32.15 2.12 49.06
C ASP A 12 32.38 0.65 48.67
N TYR A 13 32.75 0.41 47.41
CA TYR A 13 33.07 -0.92 46.90
C TYR A 13 34.37 -0.88 46.10
N SER A 14 35.15 -1.95 46.18
CA SER A 14 36.34 -2.17 45.36
C SER A 14 36.30 -3.56 44.76
N ILE A 15 36.83 -3.69 43.54
CA ILE A 15 36.98 -4.97 42.87
C ILE A 15 38.47 -5.30 42.90
N GLU A 16 38.83 -6.36 43.60
CA GLU A 16 40.19 -6.88 43.59
C GLU A 16 40.37 -7.79 42.36
N TYR A 17 41.40 -7.51 41.56
CA TYR A 17 41.77 -8.33 40.41
C TYR A 17 43.27 -8.64 40.47
N THR A 18 43.60 -9.92 40.65
CA THR A 18 44.98 -10.42 40.60
C THR A 18 45.14 -11.38 39.42
N PRO A 19 45.98 -11.07 38.42
CA PRO A 19 46.13 -11.94 37.26
C PRO A 19 46.85 -13.24 37.64
N THR A 20 46.25 -14.39 37.32
CA THR A 20 46.86 -15.70 37.55
C THR A 20 48.06 -15.93 36.62
N GLN A 21 49.24 -16.23 37.18
CA GLN A 21 50.43 -16.55 36.39
C GLN A 21 50.39 -18.01 35.90
N ILE A 22 50.29 -18.24 34.59
CA ILE A 22 50.35 -19.57 33.98
C ILE A 22 51.78 -19.84 33.50
N LYS A 23 52.47 -20.84 34.10
CA LYS A 23 53.83 -21.21 33.72
C LYS A 23 54.00 -22.74 33.67
N ILE A 24 54.67 -23.22 32.64
CA ILE A 24 55.14 -24.61 32.60
C ILE A 24 56.43 -24.71 33.42
N HIS A 25 56.38 -25.42 34.55
CA HIS A 25 57.60 -25.76 35.29
C HIS A 25 58.44 -26.77 34.49
N ASN A 26 59.76 -26.53 34.40
CA ASN A 26 60.69 -27.37 33.63
C ASN A 26 60.30 -27.52 32.13
N PHE A 27 60.02 -26.39 31.47
CA PHE A 27 59.72 -26.38 30.03
C PHE A 27 60.82 -27.05 29.19
N GLU A 28 62.10 -26.83 29.50
CA GLU A 28 63.21 -27.45 28.79
C GLU A 28 63.22 -28.98 28.91
N GLY A 29 62.86 -29.52 30.08
CA GLY A 29 62.69 -30.96 30.28
C GLY A 29 61.54 -31.52 29.47
N LEU A 30 60.38 -30.83 29.48
CA LEU A 30 59.22 -31.20 28.67
C LEU A 30 59.55 -31.19 27.18
N GLN A 31 60.19 -30.12 26.69
CA GLN A 31 60.57 -29.96 25.29
C GLN A 31 61.52 -31.08 24.84
N ARG A 32 62.54 -31.40 25.65
CA ARG A 32 63.44 -32.52 25.37
C ARG A 32 62.69 -33.86 25.31
N ALA A 33 61.77 -34.10 26.25
CA ALA A 33 60.99 -35.34 26.28
C ALA A 33 60.06 -35.47 25.06
N VAL A 34 59.37 -34.39 24.67
CA VAL A 34 58.49 -34.36 23.49
C VAL A 34 59.31 -34.60 22.22
N ASN A 35 60.45 -33.93 22.06
CA ASN A 35 61.32 -34.10 20.91
C ASN A 35 61.87 -35.54 20.81
N ALA A 36 62.33 -36.11 21.92
CA ALA A 36 62.79 -37.50 21.94
C ALA A 36 61.65 -38.48 21.62
N TYR A 37 60.43 -38.22 22.11
CA TYR A 37 59.26 -39.05 21.82
C TYR A 37 58.89 -39.00 20.34
N ALA A 38 58.92 -37.81 19.73
CA ALA A 38 58.66 -37.63 18.30
C ALA A 38 59.72 -38.34 17.43
N GLN A 39 61.00 -38.18 17.78
CA GLN A 39 62.12 -38.79 17.05
C GLN A 39 62.06 -40.32 17.01
N ARG A 40 61.53 -40.98 18.05
CA ARG A 40 61.34 -42.44 18.08
C ARG A 40 60.46 -42.98 16.94
N TYR A 41 59.59 -42.13 16.38
CA TYR A 41 58.68 -42.51 15.32
C TYR A 41 58.96 -41.76 14.00
N ALA A 42 60.02 -40.95 13.94
CA ALA A 42 60.33 -40.10 12.79
C ALA A 42 60.74 -40.88 11.52
N ASN A 43 61.27 -42.10 11.69
CA ASN A 43 61.78 -42.93 10.60
C ASN A 43 60.83 -44.07 10.20
N VAL A 44 59.54 -44.00 10.57
CA VAL A 44 58.55 -45.02 10.19
C VAL A 44 58.21 -44.84 8.71
N ILE A 45 58.69 -45.76 7.86
CA ILE A 45 58.40 -45.78 6.42
C ILE A 45 57.01 -46.39 6.23
N VAL A 46 56.15 -45.70 5.49
CA VAL A 46 54.77 -46.14 5.21
C VAL A 46 54.73 -46.91 3.91
N THR A 47 54.49 -48.22 3.99
CA THR A 47 54.25 -49.16 2.88
C THR A 47 53.08 -50.07 3.24
N ASP A 48 52.60 -50.89 2.30
CA ASP A 48 51.48 -51.82 2.53
C ASP A 48 51.78 -52.80 3.70
N ASP A 49 53.02 -53.27 3.81
CA ASP A 49 53.45 -54.19 4.88
C ASP A 49 53.60 -53.51 6.26
N THR A 50 53.86 -52.20 6.29
CA THR A 50 54.09 -51.44 7.53
C THR A 50 52.88 -50.61 7.98
N GLU A 51 51.78 -50.65 7.23
CA GLU A 51 50.59 -49.82 7.40
C GLU A 51 50.06 -49.85 8.85
N LYS A 52 49.97 -51.05 9.45
CA LYS A 52 49.52 -51.23 10.84
C LYS A 52 50.44 -50.54 11.84
N SER A 53 51.75 -50.72 11.71
CA SER A 53 52.76 -50.12 12.60
C SER A 53 52.82 -48.60 12.46
N ALA A 54 52.64 -48.08 11.23
CA ALA A 54 52.55 -46.66 10.96
C ALA A 54 51.29 -46.03 11.59
N LYS A 55 50.14 -46.68 11.46
CA LYS A 55 48.88 -46.26 12.11
C LYS A 55 49.03 -46.23 13.64
N ASP A 56 49.66 -47.24 14.23
CA ASP A 56 49.91 -47.30 15.67
C ASP A 56 50.86 -46.19 16.16
N SER A 57 51.93 -45.92 15.39
CA SER A 57 52.87 -44.85 15.69
C SER A 57 52.21 -43.47 15.64
N ARG A 58 51.39 -43.22 14.62
CA ARG A 58 50.58 -42.00 14.51
C ARG A 58 49.61 -41.85 15.68
N ALA A 59 48.93 -42.93 16.08
CA ALA A 59 48.00 -42.91 17.19
C ALA A 59 48.68 -42.53 18.52
N LYS A 60 49.90 -43.04 18.75
CA LYS A 60 50.71 -42.71 19.94
C LYS A 60 51.17 -41.25 19.96
N LEU A 61 51.62 -40.71 18.82
CA LEU A 61 51.97 -39.28 18.69
C LEU A 61 50.75 -38.38 18.92
N ASN A 62 49.61 -38.70 18.30
CA ASN A 62 48.38 -37.96 18.49
C ASN A 62 47.89 -38.01 19.94
N LYS A 63 48.05 -39.15 20.64
CA LYS A 63 47.69 -39.25 22.06
C LYS A 63 48.49 -38.28 22.93
N LEU A 64 49.79 -38.14 22.70
CA LEU A 64 50.63 -37.19 23.43
C LEU A 64 50.26 -35.74 23.08
N SER A 65 50.07 -35.44 21.79
CA SER A 65 49.62 -34.12 21.33
C SER A 65 48.29 -33.71 21.98
N ASN A 66 47.32 -34.62 21.98
CA ASN A 66 46.01 -34.38 22.57
C ASN A 66 46.09 -34.19 24.09
N ALA A 67 46.94 -34.95 24.79
CA ALA A 67 47.11 -34.78 26.24
C ALA A 67 47.67 -33.40 26.61
N LEU A 68 48.59 -32.84 25.81
CA LEU A 68 49.09 -31.48 26.00
C LEU A 68 48.01 -30.42 25.74
N ASP A 69 47.23 -30.59 24.67
CA ASP A 69 46.11 -29.70 24.36
C ASP A 69 44.99 -29.79 25.41
N GLU A 70 44.70 -30.98 25.92
CA GLU A 70 43.72 -31.20 26.99
C GLU A 70 44.12 -30.43 28.26
N LYS A 71 45.41 -30.48 28.65
CA LYS A 71 45.89 -29.67 29.78
C LYS A 71 45.80 -28.17 29.53
N ARG A 72 46.07 -27.68 28.31
CA ARG A 72 45.81 -26.29 27.95
C ARG A 72 44.34 -25.93 28.12
N ARG A 73 43.43 -26.77 27.63
CA ARG A 73 41.98 -26.55 27.67
C ARG A 73 41.43 -26.59 29.10
N ASP A 74 41.90 -27.51 29.93
CA ASP A 74 41.54 -27.59 31.34
C ASP A 74 41.94 -26.32 32.08
N ILE A 75 43.19 -25.86 31.93
CA ILE A 75 43.67 -24.61 32.54
C ILE A 75 42.84 -23.41 32.04
N HIS A 76 42.52 -23.34 30.74
CA HIS A 76 41.70 -22.26 30.19
C HIS A 76 40.28 -22.23 30.77
N ARG A 77 39.64 -23.40 30.95
CA ARG A 77 38.32 -23.51 31.57
C ARG A 77 38.36 -22.99 33.02
N ASP A 78 39.35 -23.44 33.78
CA ASP A 78 39.49 -23.05 35.18
C ASP A 78 39.92 -21.58 35.33
N TYR A 79 40.69 -21.05 34.38
CA TYR A 79 41.10 -19.64 34.31
C TYR A 79 39.92 -18.70 34.03
N ASN A 80 39.00 -19.08 33.13
CA ASN A 80 37.83 -18.24 32.82
C ASN A 80 36.73 -18.33 33.87
N LYS A 81 36.65 -19.44 34.62
CA LYS A 81 35.57 -19.65 35.59
C LYS A 81 35.39 -18.50 36.61
N PRO A 82 36.44 -17.96 37.25
CA PRO A 82 36.29 -16.80 38.16
C PRO A 82 35.77 -15.55 37.45
N TYR A 83 36.15 -15.33 36.19
CA TYR A 83 35.63 -14.23 35.39
C TYR A 83 34.14 -14.42 35.08
N ASP A 84 33.75 -15.63 34.67
CA ASP A 84 32.35 -15.96 34.35
C ASP A 84 31.46 -15.80 35.60
N GLU A 85 31.90 -16.28 36.77
CA GLU A 85 31.20 -16.12 38.05
C GLU A 85 31.07 -14.64 38.45
N PHE A 86 32.13 -13.85 38.27
CA PHE A 86 32.09 -12.40 38.49
C PHE A 86 31.11 -11.70 37.53
N ALA A 87 31.18 -12.01 36.24
CA ALA A 87 30.31 -11.46 35.21
C ALA A 87 28.83 -11.79 35.50
N ASP A 88 28.55 -13.03 35.92
CA ASP A 88 27.21 -13.45 36.34
C ASP A 88 26.73 -12.70 37.58
N THR A 89 27.61 -12.45 38.56
CA THR A 89 27.28 -11.65 39.75
C THR A 89 26.90 -10.21 39.36
N ILE A 90 27.71 -9.57 38.50
CA ILE A 90 27.40 -8.22 37.99
C ILE A 90 26.09 -8.21 37.20
N LYS A 91 25.85 -9.25 36.38
CA LYS A 91 24.60 -9.41 35.62
C LYS A 91 23.39 -9.55 36.54
N GLN A 92 23.50 -10.31 37.63
CA GLN A 92 22.44 -10.43 38.64
C GLN A 92 22.14 -9.07 39.29
N LEU A 93 23.18 -8.35 39.73
CA LEU A 93 23.02 -7.00 40.29
C LEU A 93 22.32 -6.04 39.31
N ARG A 94 22.74 -6.05 38.03
CA ARG A 94 22.10 -5.28 36.98
C ARG A 94 20.64 -5.70 36.74
N SER A 95 20.35 -7.00 36.80
CA SER A 95 18.98 -7.51 36.60
C SER A 95 18.03 -7.01 37.68
N VAL A 96 18.49 -6.85 38.93
CA VAL A 96 17.66 -6.26 39.99
C VAL A 96 17.26 -4.84 39.63
N LEU A 97 18.20 -4.02 39.14
CA LEU A 97 17.91 -2.67 38.68
C LEU A 97 16.94 -2.68 37.49
N GLN A 98 17.17 -3.55 36.51
CA GLN A 98 16.34 -3.64 35.31
C GLN A 98 14.89 -4.00 35.64
N ASN A 99 14.66 -4.91 36.59
CA ASN A 99 13.32 -5.28 37.04
C ASN A 99 12.53 -4.10 37.66
N THR A 100 13.22 -3.07 38.16
CA THR A 100 12.60 -1.82 38.63
C THR A 100 12.47 -0.78 37.52
N ILE A 101 13.43 -0.72 36.59
CA ILE A 101 13.41 0.21 35.45
C ILE A 101 12.31 -0.16 34.46
N ASP A 102 12.14 -1.44 34.11
CA ASP A 102 11.22 -1.87 33.05
C ASP A 102 9.77 -1.43 33.30
N PRO A 103 9.17 -1.64 34.49
CA PRO A 103 7.82 -1.18 34.77
C PRO A 103 7.68 0.35 34.77
N ILE A 104 8.73 1.08 35.15
CA ILE A 104 8.74 2.55 35.10
C ILE A 104 8.73 3.02 33.65
N ASP A 105 9.59 2.44 32.81
CA ASP A 105 9.65 2.74 31.39
C ASP A 105 8.32 2.44 30.68
N ASP A 106 7.69 1.30 31.01
CA ASP A 106 6.39 0.95 30.46
C ASP A 106 5.28 1.90 30.94
N GLY A 107 5.28 2.27 32.23
CA GLY A 107 4.36 3.28 32.75
C GLY A 107 4.55 4.66 32.11
N LEU A 108 5.79 5.06 31.83
CA LEU A 108 6.10 6.29 31.11
C LEU A 108 5.61 6.25 29.65
N LYS A 109 5.78 5.13 28.95
CA LYS A 109 5.25 4.93 27.59
C LYS A 109 3.72 5.00 27.57
N GLU A 110 3.06 4.36 28.53
CA GLU A 110 1.60 4.42 28.65
C GLU A 110 1.13 5.85 28.89
N LEU A 111 1.76 6.57 29.83
CA LEU A 111 1.44 7.96 30.13
C LEU A 111 1.67 8.87 28.91
N ASP A 112 2.75 8.69 28.17
CA ASP A 112 3.01 9.43 26.94
C ASP A 112 1.96 9.13 25.85
N GLY A 113 1.47 7.88 25.78
CA GLY A 113 0.35 7.48 24.94
C GLY A 113 -0.95 8.18 25.33
N GLN A 114 -1.29 8.19 26.62
CA GLN A 114 -2.46 8.90 27.15
C GLN A 114 -2.39 10.40 26.85
N HIS A 115 -1.23 11.03 27.09
CA HIS A 115 -1.01 12.44 26.74
C HIS A 115 -1.15 12.72 25.23
N ARG A 116 -0.76 11.75 24.38
CA ARG A 116 -0.91 11.86 22.92
C ARG A 116 -2.38 11.81 22.51
N GLU A 117 -3.18 10.93 23.10
CA GLU A 117 -4.62 10.86 22.83
C GLU A 117 -5.34 12.12 23.34
N GLN A 118 -5.00 12.61 24.54
CA GLN A 118 -5.54 13.89 25.04
C GLN A 118 -5.22 15.07 24.10
N ARG A 119 -4.00 15.13 23.54
CA ARG A 119 -3.65 16.13 22.54
C ARG A 119 -4.49 15.98 21.27
N LYS A 120 -4.78 14.76 20.85
CA LYS A 120 -5.62 14.48 19.67
C LYS A 120 -7.06 14.92 19.90
N GLU A 121 -7.63 14.64 21.06
CA GLU A 121 -8.95 15.15 21.46
C GLU A 121 -8.98 16.69 21.44
N HIS A 122 -7.94 17.33 21.97
CA HIS A 122 -7.84 18.79 21.94
C HIS A 122 -7.75 19.36 20.52
N VAL A 123 -6.96 18.73 19.65
CA VAL A 123 -6.87 19.09 18.22
C VAL A 123 -8.21 18.89 17.54
N GLN A 124 -8.92 17.79 17.80
CA GLN A 124 -10.23 17.51 17.20
C GLN A 124 -11.27 18.54 17.64
N ALA A 125 -11.26 18.93 18.92
CA ALA A 125 -12.12 19.99 19.44
C ALA A 125 -11.80 21.33 18.76
N LEU A 126 -10.51 21.67 18.61
CA LEU A 126 -10.07 22.89 17.92
C LEU A 126 -10.51 22.90 16.45
N ILE A 127 -10.38 21.78 15.74
CA ILE A 127 -10.85 21.63 14.36
C ILE A 127 -12.37 21.85 14.30
N THR A 128 -13.12 21.25 15.22
CA THR A 128 -14.58 21.37 15.27
C THR A 128 -15.03 22.81 15.52
N GLU A 129 -14.33 23.52 16.41
CA GLU A 129 -14.58 24.93 16.71
C GLU A 129 -14.24 25.84 15.52
N MET A 130 -13.13 25.59 14.85
CA MET A 130 -12.65 26.47 13.78
C MET A 130 -13.31 26.21 12.42
N ALA A 131 -13.72 24.96 12.12
CA ALA A 131 -14.22 24.57 10.79
C ALA A 131 -15.36 25.46 10.24
N PRO A 132 -16.38 25.85 11.05
CA PRO A 132 -17.43 26.76 10.57
C PRO A 132 -16.91 28.11 10.09
N ASN A 133 -15.85 28.65 10.73
CA ASN A 133 -15.27 29.95 10.36
C ASN A 133 -14.58 29.92 8.99
N TYR A 134 -14.20 28.73 8.51
CA TYR A 134 -13.60 28.52 7.19
C TYR A 134 -14.59 27.99 6.16
N GLY A 135 -15.83 27.68 6.56
CA GLY A 135 -16.85 27.10 5.68
C GLY A 135 -16.49 25.70 5.15
N VAL A 136 -15.79 24.91 5.99
CA VAL A 136 -15.40 23.52 5.71
C VAL A 136 -16.00 22.59 6.75
N SER A 137 -16.11 21.29 6.46
CA SER A 137 -16.52 20.31 7.47
C SER A 137 -15.32 19.88 8.31
N ALA A 138 -15.52 19.68 9.62
CA ALA A 138 -14.49 19.14 10.50
C ALA A 138 -14.03 17.74 10.07
N SER A 139 -14.91 16.96 9.42
CA SER A 139 -14.59 15.62 8.88
C SER A 139 -13.59 15.65 7.73
N ASP A 140 -13.46 16.79 7.05
CA ASP A 140 -12.62 16.94 5.86
C ASP A 140 -11.18 17.34 6.25
N ILE A 141 -10.94 17.61 7.54
CA ILE A 141 -9.65 18.06 8.06
C ILE A 141 -8.90 16.86 8.65
N GLU A 142 -7.80 16.50 8.02
CA GLU A 142 -6.88 15.48 8.54
C GLU A 142 -5.99 16.06 9.66
N ILE A 143 -5.80 15.29 10.74
CA ILE A 143 -4.91 15.65 11.85
C ILE A 143 -3.47 15.30 11.49
N ASP A 144 -2.58 16.29 11.41
CA ASP A 144 -1.14 16.04 11.27
C ASP A 144 -0.60 15.40 12.57
N PRO A 145 0.05 14.22 12.50
CA PRO A 145 0.67 13.56 13.66
C PRO A 145 1.66 14.44 14.44
N LYS A 146 2.25 15.46 13.81
CA LYS A 146 3.16 16.42 14.45
C LYS A 146 2.46 17.30 15.48
N TRP A 147 1.16 17.57 15.32
CA TRP A 147 0.38 18.34 16.29
C TRP A 147 0.20 17.60 17.62
N LEU A 148 0.39 16.27 17.60
CA LEU A 148 0.27 15.40 18.76
C LEU A 148 1.59 15.22 19.52
N ASN A 149 2.66 15.91 19.12
CA ASN A 149 3.96 15.84 19.77
C ASN A 149 4.03 16.76 20.99
N LYS A 150 4.71 16.31 22.05
CA LYS A 150 4.90 17.08 23.30
C LYS A 150 5.60 18.42 23.08
N SER A 151 6.48 18.50 22.09
CA SER A 151 7.24 19.71 21.75
C SER A 151 6.45 20.73 20.92
N THR A 152 5.31 20.35 20.34
CA THR A 152 4.53 21.24 19.46
C THR A 152 3.70 22.19 20.31
N SER A 153 3.91 23.50 20.11
CA SER A 153 3.19 24.51 20.87
C SER A 153 1.73 24.60 20.41
N LYS A 154 0.82 25.00 21.32
CA LYS A 154 -0.59 25.25 20.98
C LYS A 154 -0.75 26.21 19.80
N LYS A 155 0.07 27.26 19.75
CA LYS A 155 0.09 28.23 18.65
C LYS A 155 0.41 27.57 17.31
N ALA A 156 1.44 26.74 17.25
CA ALA A 156 1.81 26.03 16.02
C ALA A 156 0.73 25.05 15.55
N VAL A 157 0.02 24.40 16.49
CA VAL A 157 -1.15 23.57 16.18
C VAL A 157 -2.26 24.42 15.57
N THR A 158 -2.66 25.54 16.21
CA THR A 158 -3.73 26.41 15.72
C THR A 158 -3.41 26.99 14.34
N GLU A 159 -2.18 27.45 14.11
CA GLU A 159 -1.73 27.95 12.81
C GLU A 159 -1.72 26.84 11.75
N GLY A 160 -1.24 25.65 12.10
CA GLY A 160 -1.25 24.48 11.20
C GLY A 160 -2.66 24.08 10.79
N VAL A 161 -3.59 23.97 11.74
CA VAL A 161 -5.02 23.68 11.48
C VAL A 161 -5.62 24.73 10.56
N ALA A 162 -5.36 26.03 10.81
CA ALA A 162 -5.84 27.11 9.97
C ALA A 162 -5.32 27.02 8.52
N VAL A 163 -4.05 26.63 8.34
CA VAL A 163 -3.47 26.44 7.00
C VAL A 163 -4.17 25.30 6.26
N VAL A 164 -4.37 24.14 6.91
CA VAL A 164 -5.07 22.99 6.31
C VAL A 164 -6.51 23.35 5.95
N MET A 165 -7.24 24.05 6.84
CA MET A 165 -8.60 24.51 6.55
C MET A 165 -8.67 25.42 5.33
N LYS A 166 -7.72 26.35 5.17
CA LYS A 166 -7.64 27.21 3.98
C LYS A 166 -7.40 26.40 2.71
N GLN A 167 -6.52 25.39 2.76
CA GLN A 167 -6.24 24.52 1.62
C GLN A 167 -7.47 23.69 1.21
N VAL A 168 -8.16 23.09 2.19
CA VAL A 168 -9.40 22.34 1.94
C VAL A 168 -10.47 23.25 1.34
N LYS A 169 -10.64 24.45 1.90
CA LYS A 169 -11.58 25.45 1.38
C LYS A 169 -11.26 25.84 -0.07
N GLN A 170 -9.99 26.13 -0.37
CA GLN A 170 -9.53 26.43 -1.73
C GLN A 170 -9.80 25.28 -2.70
N ALA A 171 -9.55 24.04 -2.29
CA ALA A 171 -9.85 22.86 -3.11
C ALA A 171 -11.37 22.71 -3.38
N GLN A 172 -12.21 22.91 -2.37
CA GLN A 172 -13.66 22.89 -2.52
C GLN A 172 -14.18 24.00 -3.45
N ASP A 173 -13.66 25.21 -3.32
CA ASP A 173 -14.06 26.35 -4.16
C ASP A 173 -13.59 26.18 -5.59
N LYS A 174 -12.38 25.66 -5.80
CA LYS A 174 -11.88 25.28 -7.12
C LYS A 174 -12.77 24.20 -7.75
N PHE A 175 -13.06 23.12 -7.03
CA PHE A 175 -13.93 22.06 -7.52
C PHE A 175 -15.32 22.58 -7.92
N LYS A 176 -15.91 23.48 -7.11
CA LYS A 176 -17.19 24.13 -7.45
C LYS A 176 -17.10 24.97 -8.73
N SER A 177 -16.03 25.76 -8.87
CA SER A 177 -15.80 26.59 -10.05
C SER A 177 -15.58 25.75 -11.31
N ASP A 178 -14.72 24.73 -11.23
CA ASP A 178 -14.40 23.82 -12.32
C ASP A 178 -15.64 23.00 -12.72
N SER A 179 -16.40 22.50 -11.75
CA SER A 179 -17.66 21.80 -12.00
C SER A 179 -18.68 22.71 -12.68
N HIS A 180 -18.79 23.98 -12.27
CA HIS A 180 -19.69 24.93 -12.92
C HIS A 180 -19.28 25.23 -14.37
N ALA A 181 -17.97 25.43 -14.62
CA ALA A 181 -17.45 25.63 -15.97
C ALA A 181 -17.70 24.42 -16.87
N LEU A 182 -17.50 23.21 -16.34
CA LEU A 182 -17.74 21.95 -17.04
C LEU A 182 -19.22 21.75 -17.37
N THR A 183 -20.12 22.03 -16.42
CA THR A 183 -21.58 21.98 -16.67
C THR A 183 -21.98 22.92 -17.80
N LYS A 184 -21.56 24.19 -17.75
CA LYS A 184 -21.88 25.17 -18.79
C LYS A 184 -21.33 24.75 -20.16
N TYR A 185 -20.12 24.21 -20.19
CA TYR A 185 -19.50 23.74 -21.42
C TYR A 185 -20.21 22.51 -22.01
N ALA A 186 -20.63 21.57 -21.17
CA ALA A 186 -21.41 20.41 -21.57
C ALA A 186 -22.81 20.81 -22.09
N GLU A 187 -23.47 21.78 -21.45
CA GLU A 187 -24.75 22.34 -21.90
C GLU A 187 -24.66 22.95 -23.31
N VAL A 188 -23.65 23.79 -23.57
CA VAL A 188 -23.41 24.39 -24.90
C VAL A 188 -23.19 23.30 -25.96
N ASN A 189 -22.51 22.22 -25.58
CA ASN A 189 -22.23 21.08 -26.45
C ASN A 189 -23.36 20.03 -26.50
N LYS A 190 -24.46 20.23 -25.76
CA LYS A 190 -25.59 19.28 -25.64
C LYS A 190 -25.16 17.89 -25.21
N VAL A 191 -24.22 17.82 -24.27
CA VAL A 191 -23.70 16.60 -23.64
C VAL A 191 -24.12 16.57 -22.17
N ASP A 192 -24.36 15.39 -21.62
CA ASP A 192 -24.58 15.22 -20.18
C ASP A 192 -23.29 15.52 -19.40
N ALA A 193 -23.38 16.40 -18.41
CA ALA A 193 -22.25 16.85 -17.60
C ALA A 193 -21.84 15.82 -16.53
N ALA A 194 -22.77 14.96 -16.08
CA ALA A 194 -22.54 14.11 -14.90
C ALA A 194 -21.31 13.19 -15.00
N PRO A 195 -21.07 12.47 -16.12
CA PRO A 195 -19.90 11.60 -16.25
C PRO A 195 -18.57 12.37 -16.17
N TRP A 196 -18.54 13.61 -16.66
CA TRP A 196 -17.35 14.46 -16.67
C TRP A 196 -17.08 15.06 -15.29
N ILE A 197 -18.13 15.43 -14.56
CA ILE A 197 -18.02 15.88 -13.17
C ILE A 197 -17.48 14.76 -12.28
N ASP A 198 -17.87 13.51 -12.52
CA ASP A 198 -17.32 12.37 -11.76
C ASP A 198 -15.84 12.12 -12.07
N GLN A 199 -15.39 12.37 -13.30
CA GLN A 199 -13.97 12.35 -13.64
C GLN A 199 -13.20 13.51 -12.98
N LEU A 200 -13.80 14.70 -12.91
CA LEU A 200 -13.24 15.84 -12.19
C LEU A 200 -13.07 15.53 -10.69
N LYS A 201 -14.05 14.85 -10.06
CA LYS A 201 -13.95 14.39 -8.66
C LYS A 201 -12.79 13.40 -8.45
N GLN A 202 -12.44 12.63 -9.47
CA GLN A 202 -11.30 11.69 -9.45
C GLN A 202 -9.95 12.41 -9.70
N GLY A 203 -9.93 13.73 -9.83
CA GLY A 203 -8.72 14.53 -10.02
C GLY A 203 -8.30 14.68 -11.47
N GLN A 204 -9.18 14.43 -12.44
CA GLN A 204 -8.90 14.74 -13.84
C GLN A 204 -8.82 16.26 -14.06
N ASP A 205 -7.92 16.66 -14.96
CA ASP A 205 -7.70 18.06 -15.28
C ASP A 205 -8.84 18.65 -16.14
N LEU A 206 -9.22 19.90 -15.87
CA LEU A 206 -10.35 20.55 -16.53
C LEU A 206 -10.12 20.72 -18.05
N ASP A 207 -8.90 21.07 -18.48
CA ASP A 207 -8.59 21.26 -19.90
C ASP A 207 -8.64 19.92 -20.66
N TYR A 208 -8.23 18.84 -20.00
CA TYR A 208 -8.41 17.49 -20.55
C TYR A 208 -9.89 17.16 -20.73
N LEU A 209 -10.73 17.44 -19.73
CA LEU A 209 -12.17 17.16 -19.80
C LEU A 209 -12.87 17.95 -20.91
N PHE A 210 -12.50 19.22 -21.13
CA PHE A 210 -13.02 19.99 -22.26
C PHE A 210 -12.68 19.34 -23.61
N LYS A 211 -11.42 18.94 -23.81
CA LYS A 211 -11.00 18.23 -25.03
C LYS A 211 -11.72 16.90 -25.21
N ALA A 212 -11.98 16.18 -24.13
CA ALA A 212 -12.70 14.91 -24.18
C ALA A 212 -14.16 15.10 -24.61
N ILE A 213 -14.83 16.16 -24.14
CA ILE A 213 -16.17 16.55 -24.59
C ILE A 213 -16.15 16.91 -26.09
N ASP A 214 -15.20 17.74 -26.54
CA ASP A 214 -15.07 18.11 -27.95
C ASP A 214 -14.92 16.88 -28.85
N ASN A 215 -14.05 15.95 -28.45
CA ASN A 215 -13.84 14.69 -29.18
C ASN A 215 -15.13 13.86 -29.25
N GLN A 216 -15.89 13.76 -28.14
CA GLN A 216 -17.16 13.06 -28.12
C GLN A 216 -18.18 13.70 -29.07
N VAL A 217 -18.28 15.04 -29.06
CA VAL A 217 -19.19 15.79 -29.94
C VAL A 217 -18.81 15.60 -31.41
N ASN A 218 -17.53 15.67 -31.74
CA ASN A 218 -17.03 15.49 -33.10
C ASN A 218 -17.30 14.07 -33.62
N LEU A 219 -17.06 13.05 -32.80
CA LEU A 219 -17.37 11.65 -33.13
C LEU A 219 -18.88 11.44 -33.34
N ARG A 220 -19.73 12.05 -32.50
CA ARG A 220 -21.20 12.00 -32.68
C ARG A 220 -21.63 12.66 -33.99
N LYS A 221 -21.08 13.84 -34.31
CA LYS A 221 -21.36 14.54 -35.57
C LYS A 221 -20.92 13.75 -36.80
N GLN A 222 -19.75 13.12 -36.77
CA GLN A 222 -19.26 12.27 -37.85
C GLN A 222 -20.18 11.07 -38.08
N LYS A 223 -20.52 10.33 -37.01
CA LYS A 223 -21.46 9.21 -37.09
C LYS A 223 -22.83 9.61 -37.61
N GLN A 224 -23.35 10.76 -37.18
CA GLN A 224 -24.63 11.26 -37.66
C GLN A 224 -24.58 11.57 -39.16
N LYS A 225 -23.51 12.20 -39.64
CA LYS A 225 -23.30 12.45 -41.09
C LYS A 225 -23.19 11.16 -41.88
N GLU A 226 -22.47 10.17 -41.37
CA GLU A 226 -22.35 8.85 -42.00
C GLU A 226 -23.71 8.15 -42.11
N LEU A 227 -24.51 8.17 -41.03
CA LEU A 227 -25.88 7.63 -41.03
C LEU A 227 -26.79 8.37 -42.00
N GLU A 228 -26.71 9.69 -42.06
CA GLU A 228 -27.48 10.51 -43.01
C GLU A 228 -27.07 10.27 -44.46
N ALA A 229 -25.77 10.12 -44.74
CA ALA A 229 -25.26 9.78 -46.06
C ALA A 229 -25.74 8.39 -46.50
N GLN A 230 -25.64 7.38 -45.63
CA GLN A 230 -26.17 6.04 -45.90
C GLN A 230 -27.69 6.07 -46.15
N ALA A 231 -28.44 6.83 -45.36
CA ALA A 231 -29.88 6.98 -45.55
C ALA A 231 -30.24 7.75 -46.84
N ALA A 232 -29.41 8.71 -47.27
CA ALA A 232 -29.61 9.44 -48.52
C ALA A 232 -29.27 8.58 -49.74
N GLU A 233 -28.15 7.84 -49.70
CA GLU A 233 -27.75 6.87 -50.74
C GLU A 233 -28.84 5.81 -50.95
N ALA A 234 -29.38 5.25 -49.85
CA ALA A 234 -30.50 4.32 -49.90
C ALA A 234 -31.76 4.90 -50.58
N LYS A 235 -32.00 6.22 -50.47
CA LYS A 235 -33.13 6.90 -51.16
C LYS A 235 -32.86 7.15 -52.64
N THR A 236 -31.61 7.43 -53.04
CA THR A 236 -31.23 7.65 -54.45
C THR A 236 -31.16 6.36 -55.28
N HIS A 237 -31.03 5.20 -54.63
CA HIS A 237 -31.12 3.89 -55.29
C HIS A 237 -32.56 3.39 -55.50
N GLN A 238 -33.57 4.23 -55.26
CA GLN A 238 -34.96 3.93 -55.59
C GLN A 238 -35.39 4.73 -56.83
N THR A 239 -35.72 4.03 -57.92
CA THR A 239 -36.30 4.64 -59.12
C THR A 239 -37.71 4.13 -59.34
N THR A 240 -38.66 5.04 -59.50
CA THR A 240 -40.04 4.75 -59.88
C THR A 240 -40.14 4.53 -61.39
N LYS A 241 -40.65 3.37 -61.80
CA LYS A 241 -40.97 3.07 -63.20
C LYS A 241 -42.41 2.54 -63.26
N GLY A 242 -43.38 3.44 -63.45
CA GLY A 242 -44.81 3.11 -63.34
C GLY A 242 -45.28 3.03 -61.88
N ASP A 243 -46.28 2.19 -61.60
CA ASP A 243 -46.98 2.08 -60.30
C ASP A 243 -46.22 1.20 -59.27
N THR A 244 -44.89 1.13 -59.34
CA THR A 244 -44.07 0.33 -58.42
C THR A 244 -42.67 0.93 -58.21
N THR A 245 -42.22 0.93 -56.95
CA THR A 245 -40.90 1.39 -56.52
C THR A 245 -39.93 0.20 -56.46
N ILE A 246 -38.83 0.26 -57.21
CA ILE A 246 -37.85 -0.84 -57.34
C ILE A 246 -36.50 -0.39 -56.76
N ASP A 247 -35.90 -1.24 -55.92
CA ASP A 247 -34.52 -1.07 -55.44
C ASP A 247 -33.53 -1.44 -56.56
N THR A 248 -32.74 -0.46 -57.01
CA THR A 248 -31.85 -0.59 -58.18
C THR A 248 -30.60 -1.44 -57.93
N ASN A 249 -30.29 -1.82 -56.69
CA ASN A 249 -29.15 -2.68 -56.36
C ASN A 249 -29.54 -4.17 -56.21
N THR A 250 -30.78 -4.48 -55.82
CA THR A 250 -31.24 -5.85 -55.54
C THR A 250 -32.34 -6.37 -56.47
N GLY A 251 -33.06 -5.47 -57.16
CA GLY A 251 -34.13 -5.83 -58.08
C GLY A 251 -35.44 -6.27 -57.40
N GLU A 252 -35.58 -6.14 -56.09
CA GLU A 252 -36.82 -6.47 -55.37
C GLU A 252 -37.81 -5.30 -55.31
N ILE A 253 -39.11 -5.64 -55.34
CA ILE A 253 -40.24 -4.70 -55.33
C ILE A 253 -40.49 -4.23 -53.88
N ALA A 254 -40.39 -2.91 -53.63
CA ALA A 254 -40.45 -2.35 -52.28
C ALA A 254 -41.87 -2.16 -51.71
N GLU A 255 -42.93 -2.27 -52.52
CA GLU A 255 -44.32 -2.13 -52.05
C GLU A 255 -45.21 -3.29 -52.51
N HIS A 256 -45.88 -3.94 -51.56
CA HIS A 256 -46.86 -5.00 -51.81
C HIS A 256 -48.27 -4.42 -51.62
N SER A 257 -49.04 -4.30 -52.71
CA SER A 257 -50.44 -3.89 -52.66
C SER A 257 -51.34 -5.10 -52.92
N VAL A 258 -52.33 -5.31 -52.05
CA VAL A 258 -53.30 -6.41 -52.15
C VAL A 258 -54.72 -5.87 -51.96
N VAL A 259 -55.68 -6.42 -52.70
CA VAL A 259 -57.10 -6.09 -52.54
C VAL A 259 -57.73 -7.04 -51.53
N LEU A 260 -58.16 -6.50 -50.39
CA LEU A 260 -58.84 -7.25 -49.33
C LEU A 260 -60.33 -6.94 -49.30
N ARG A 261 -61.18 -7.98 -49.23
CA ARG A 261 -62.62 -7.83 -48.97
C ARG A 261 -62.90 -8.10 -47.49
N ILE A 262 -63.41 -7.10 -46.80
CA ILE A 262 -63.67 -7.15 -45.35
C ILE A 262 -65.17 -7.01 -45.12
N THR A 263 -65.75 -7.89 -44.29
CA THR A 263 -67.18 -7.83 -43.91
C THR A 263 -67.27 -7.88 -42.39
N THR A 264 -67.73 -6.79 -41.79
CA THR A 264 -67.92 -6.65 -40.34
C THR A 264 -68.96 -5.54 -40.06
N THR A 265 -69.24 -5.27 -38.79
CA THR A 265 -70.09 -4.17 -38.32
C THR A 265 -69.42 -2.80 -38.51
N ILE A 266 -70.22 -1.73 -38.50
CA ILE A 266 -69.73 -0.35 -38.70
C ILE A 266 -68.72 0.05 -37.61
N GLU A 267 -68.95 -0.36 -36.36
CA GLU A 267 -68.06 0.00 -35.25
C GLU A 267 -66.69 -0.69 -35.37
N GLU A 268 -66.64 -1.96 -35.80
CA GLU A 268 -65.36 -2.64 -36.05
C GLU A 268 -64.62 -2.07 -37.27
N MET A 269 -65.36 -1.63 -38.29
CA MET A 269 -64.74 -0.98 -39.45
C MET A 269 -64.06 0.35 -39.08
N LYS A 270 -64.62 1.11 -38.13
CA LYS A 270 -63.99 2.35 -37.60
C LYS A 270 -62.72 2.04 -36.81
N LEU A 271 -62.71 0.98 -36.00
CA LEU A 271 -61.51 0.56 -35.26
C LEU A 271 -60.39 0.16 -36.22
N LEU A 272 -60.72 -0.62 -37.26
CA LEU A 272 -59.77 -1.04 -38.26
C LEU A 272 -59.20 0.17 -39.05
N LYS A 273 -60.05 1.14 -39.39
CA LYS A 273 -59.63 2.40 -40.02
C LYS A 273 -58.62 3.16 -39.14
N ASN A 274 -58.93 3.36 -37.86
CA ASN A 274 -58.05 4.07 -36.94
C ASN A 274 -56.69 3.38 -36.78
N TYR A 275 -56.69 2.03 -36.75
CA TYR A 275 -55.45 1.26 -36.70
C TYR A 275 -54.58 1.50 -37.95
N MET A 276 -55.19 1.48 -39.13
CA MET A 276 -54.49 1.75 -40.38
C MET A 276 -53.94 3.18 -40.44
N ASP A 277 -54.73 4.18 -40.02
CA ASP A 277 -54.31 5.58 -39.99
C ASP A 277 -53.13 5.81 -39.02
N GLN A 278 -53.16 5.22 -37.82
CA GLN A 278 -52.07 5.33 -36.82
C GLN A 278 -50.76 4.71 -37.30
N ARG A 279 -50.83 3.66 -38.11
CA ARG A 279 -49.67 2.95 -38.64
C ARG A 279 -49.21 3.48 -40.00
N GLY A 280 -49.88 4.49 -40.55
CA GLY A 280 -49.58 5.04 -41.87
C GLY A 280 -49.86 4.05 -43.01
N ILE A 281 -50.73 3.06 -42.79
CA ILE A 281 -51.13 2.08 -43.80
C ILE A 281 -52.13 2.76 -44.73
N LYS A 282 -51.79 2.85 -46.02
CA LYS A 282 -52.68 3.42 -47.04
C LYS A 282 -53.75 2.41 -47.42
N TYR A 283 -55.01 2.84 -47.45
CA TYR A 283 -56.14 2.02 -47.90
C TYR A 283 -57.08 2.86 -48.78
N GLN A 284 -57.84 2.16 -49.62
CA GLN A 284 -58.87 2.75 -50.47
C GLN A 284 -60.06 1.80 -50.60
N ARG A 285 -61.27 2.34 -50.78
CA ARG A 285 -62.45 1.53 -51.06
C ARG A 285 -62.39 1.04 -52.51
N ALA A 286 -62.41 -0.28 -52.71
CA ALA A 286 -62.51 -0.85 -54.04
C ALA A 286 -63.96 -0.77 -54.55
N GLY A 287 -64.22 0.13 -55.51
CA GLY A 287 -65.51 0.25 -56.21
C GLY A 287 -66.50 1.26 -55.59
N VAL A 288 -66.60 2.41 -56.29
CA VAL A 288 -67.43 3.63 -56.10
C VAL A 288 -67.28 4.37 -54.76
#